data_AF-A0A8T5RJ64-F1
#
_entry.id   AF-A0A8T5RJ64-F1
#
_cell.length_a   1.000
_cell.length_b   1.000
_cell.length_c   1.000
_cell.angle_alpha   90.00
_cell.angle_beta   90.00
_cell.angle_gamma   90.00
#
_symmetry.space_group_name_H-M   'P 1'
#
loop_
_entity.id
_entity.type
_entity.pdbx_description
1 polymer ?
#
loop_
_entity_poly.entity_id
_entity_poly.type
_entity_poly.pdbx_seq_one_letter_code
_entity_poly.pdbx_strand_id
1 'polypeptide(L)' 'MYSYYFFRCVHCGEWYYTSRRIKRKKCWKCNRTFNFDNSSKFIKKCSLNDAIAIIKVLKLKSEKEDILKYFNNNHTSKK' A
#
# COMPACT_ATOMS: atom_id res chain seq x y z
N MET A 1 10.37 -3.62 20.80
CA MET A 1 9.64 -2.81 19.79
C MET A 1 10.43 -2.84 18.50
N TYR A 2 9.80 -3.18 17.36
CA TYR A 2 10.52 -3.45 16.10
C TYR A 2 10.24 -2.37 15.05
N SER A 3 11.19 -2.15 14.15
CA SER A 3 10.99 -1.30 12.98
C SER A 3 10.27 -2.08 11.89
N TYR A 4 9.12 -1.58 11.45
CA TYR A 4 8.39 -2.12 10.32
C TYR A 4 8.47 -1.15 9.14
N TYR A 5 8.74 -1.71 7.97
CA TYR A 5 8.62 -1.02 6.70
C TYR A 5 7.20 -1.21 6.19
N PHE A 6 6.53 -0.12 5.85
CA PHE A 6 5.23 -0.11 5.17
C PHE A 6 5.45 0.41 3.76
N PHE A 7 4.92 -0.28 2.76
CA PHE A 7 5.24 -0.01 1.36
C PHE A 7 4.11 -0.40 0.42
N ARG A 8 4.05 0.26 -0.73
CA ARG A 8 3.03 0.00 -1.76
C ARG A 8 3.57 -0.83 -2.91
N CYS A 9 2.73 -1.66 -3.51
CA CYS A 9 3.02 -2.21 -4.82
C CYS A 9 3.07 -1.08 -5.84
N VAL A 10 4.16 -1.00 -6.61
CA VAL A 10 4.35 0.01 -7.67
C VAL A 10 3.36 -0.14 -8.83
N HIS A 11 2.73 -1.31 -8.98
CA HIS A 11 1.84 -1.59 -10.11
C HIS A 11 0.36 -1.38 -9.76
N CYS A 12 -0.08 -1.82 -8.58
CA CYS A 12 -1.49 -1.81 -8.20
C CYS A 12 -1.78 -1.04 -6.91
N GLY A 13 -0.78 -0.37 -6.33
CA GLY A 13 -0.94 0.47 -5.14
C GLY A 13 -1.20 -0.28 -3.83
N GLU A 14 -1.31 -1.61 -3.84
CA GLU A 14 -1.62 -2.43 -2.67
C GLU A 14 -0.58 -2.29 -1.56
N TRP A 15 -1.05 -2.11 -0.33
CA TRP A 15 -0.18 -1.92 0.83
C TRP A 15 0.30 -3.23 1.45
N TYR A 16 1.58 -3.24 1.82
CA TYR A 16 2.26 -4.32 2.54
C TYR A 16 3.08 -3.77 3.69
N TYR A 17 3.44 -4.66 4.63
CA TYR A 17 4.42 -4.36 5.67
C TYR A 17 5.40 -5.52 5.86
N THR A 18 6.60 -5.23 6.37
CA THR A 18 7.62 -6.23 6.73
C THR A 18 8.55 -5.67 7.80
N SER A 19 9.00 -6.50 8.74
CA SER A 19 10.09 -6.17 9.67
C SER A 19 11.47 -6.48 9.11
N ARG A 20 11.53 -7.21 7.98
CA ARG A 20 12.78 -7.66 7.37
C ARG A 20 13.17 -6.76 6.21
N ARG A 21 14.47 -6.55 6.03
CA ARG A 21 15.01 -5.88 4.85
C ARG A 21 14.81 -6.78 3.64
N ILE A 22 14.07 -6.31 2.64
CA ILE A 22 13.81 -7.03 1.39
C ILE A 22 14.26 -6.18 0.20
N LYS A 23 14.75 -6.84 -0.86
CA LYS A 23 15.10 -6.16 -2.14
C LYS A 23 13.96 -6.22 -3.14
N ARG A 24 13.19 -7.31 -3.14
CA ARG A 24 12.11 -7.59 -4.10
C ARG A 24 10.91 -8.20 -3.40
N LYS A 25 9.71 -7.95 -3.92
CA LYS A 25 8.45 -8.54 -3.43
C LYS A 25 7.56 -8.89 -4.61
N LYS A 26 6.96 -10.09 -4.58
CA LYS A 26 5.81 -10.43 -5.43
C LYS A 26 4.53 -9.92 -4.79
N CYS A 27 3.78 -9.08 -5.50
CA CYS A 27 2.46 -8.61 -5.07
C CYS A 27 1.47 -9.76 -5.18
N TRP A 28 0.68 -10.01 -4.13
CA TRP A 28 -0.34 -11.05 -4.15
C TRP A 28 -1.63 -10.62 -4.88
N LYS A 29 -1.87 -9.31 -5.03
CA LYS A 29 -3.06 -8.79 -5.69
C LYS A 29 -2.92 -8.77 -7.22
N CYS A 30 -1.83 -8.20 -7.75
CA CYS A 30 -1.60 -8.14 -9.20
C CYS A 30 -0.63 -9.20 -9.74
N ASN A 31 -0.12 -10.08 -8.86
CA ASN A 31 0.83 -11.16 -9.18
C ASN A 31 2.17 -10.72 -9.83
N ARG A 32 2.44 -9.40 -9.93
CA ARG A 32 3.69 -8.85 -10.45
C ARG A 32 4.76 -8.74 -9.36
N THR A 33 6.01 -8.92 -9.76
CA THR A 33 7.18 -8.73 -8.90
C THR A 33 7.72 -7.32 -9.07
N PHE A 34 8.08 -6.67 -7.96
CA PHE A 34 8.66 -5.33 -7.99
C PHE A 34 9.85 -5.19 -7.03
N ASN A 35 10.72 -4.25 -7.36
CA ASN A 35 11.84 -3.86 -6.50
C ASN A 35 11.31 -3.00 -5.35
N PHE A 36 11.74 -3.34 -4.14
CA PHE A 36 11.35 -2.64 -2.91
C PHE A 36 11.87 -1.19 -2.90
N ASP A 37 12.99 -0.92 -3.57
CA ASP A 37 13.54 0.44 -3.70
C ASP A 37 12.70 1.37 -4.56
N ASN A 38 11.95 0.81 -5.52
CA ASN A 38 11.06 1.58 -6.37
C ASN A 38 9.69 1.84 -5.70
N SER A 39 9.42 1.21 -4.55
CA SER A 39 8.14 1.39 -3.85
C SER A 39 8.14 2.60 -2.94
N SER A 40 7.04 3.37 -2.97
CA SER A 40 6.75 4.35 -1.92
C SER A 40 6.65 3.63 -0.58
N LYS A 41 7.47 4.05 0.39
CA LYS A 41 7.64 3.35 1.66
C LYS A 41 7.95 4.30 2.80
N PHE A 42 7.60 3.89 4.01
CA PHE A 42 7.98 4.56 5.25
C PHE A 42 8.31 3.53 6.33
N ILE A 43 9.02 3.96 7.36
CA ILE A 43 9.44 3.12 8.49
C ILE A 43 8.74 3.60 9.75
N LYS A 44 8.20 2.68 10.54
CA LYS A 44 7.63 2.99 11.86
C LYS A 44 8.05 1.95 12.89
N LYS A 45 8.56 2.41 14.03
CA LYS A 45 8.79 1.57 15.21
C LYS A 45 7.46 1.34 15.91
N CYS A 46 7.03 0.09 16.02
CA CYS A 46 5.75 -0.26 16.64
C CYS A 46 5.71 -1.74 17.07
N SER A 47 4.64 -2.16 17.75
CA SER A 47 4.36 -3.57 18.02
C SER A 47 3.80 -4.26 16.77
N LEU A 48 3.75 -5.60 16.77
CA LEU A 48 3.12 -6.34 15.67
C LEU A 48 1.63 -5.98 15.53
N ASN A 49 0.93 -5.82 16.66
CA ASN A 49 -0.49 -5.47 16.69
C ASN A 49 -0.74 -4.09 16.07
N ASP A 50 0.12 -3.12 16.39
CA ASP A 50 0.07 -1.79 15.77
C ASP A 50 0.31 -1.86 14.27
N ALA A 51 1.29 -2.67 13.83
CA ALA A 51 1.58 -2.80 12.40
C ALA A 51 0.38 -3.36 11.63
N ILE A 52 -0.34 -4.33 12.21
CA ILE A 52 -1.57 -4.88 11.67
C ILE A 52 -2.69 -3.81 11.65
N ALA A 53 -2.81 -2.99 12.68
CA ALA A 53 -3.79 -1.91 12.71
C ALA A 53 -3.50 -0.85 11.64
N ILE A 54 -2.23 -0.42 11.52
CA ILE A 54 -1.79 0.57 10.54
C ILE A 54 -2.06 0.08 9.12
N ILE A 55 -1.69 -1.16 8.78
CA ILE A 55 -1.88 -1.67 7.42
C ILE A 55 -3.37 -1.74 7.04
N LYS A 56 -4.26 -2.10 7.97
CA LYS A 56 -5.71 -2.10 7.76
C LYS A 56 -6.21 -0.70 7.42
N VAL A 57 -5.81 0.31 8.19
CA VAL A 57 -6.20 1.70 7.94
C VAL A 57 -5.68 2.19 6.58
N LEU A 58 -4.46 1.85 6.21
CA LEU A 58 -3.87 2.25 4.91
C LEU A 58 -4.63 1.64 3.73
N LYS A 59 -4.99 0.36 3.81
CA LYS A 59 -5.79 -0.30 2.76
C LYS A 59 -7.16 0.34 2.60
N LEU A 60 -7.86 0.57 3.70
CA LEU A 60 -9.17 1.24 3.71
C LEU A 60 -9.11 2.66 3.11
N LYS A 61 -8.05 3.41 3.41
CA LYS A 61 -7.85 4.75 2.83
C LYS A 61 -7.64 4.67 1.31
N SER A 62 -6.78 3.75 0.84
CA SER A 62 -6.55 3.59 -0.60
C SER A 62 -7.81 3.15 -1.35
N GLU A 63 -8.65 2.29 -0.77
CA GLU A 63 -9.94 1.93 -1.38
C GLU A 63 -10.88 3.13 -1.50
N LYS A 64 -10.94 4.00 -0.47
CA LYS A 64 -11.72 5.24 -0.53
C LYS A 64 -11.19 6.21 -1.59
N GLU A 65 -9.87 6.34 -1.74
CA GLU A 65 -9.26 7.16 -2.79
C GLU A 65 -9.60 6.65 -4.20
N ASP A 66 -9.56 5.33 -4.41
CA ASP A 66 -9.94 4.73 -5.69
C ASP A 66 -11.44 4.95 -6.01
N ILE A 67 -12.32 4.82 -5.01
CA ILE A 67 -13.75 5.14 -5.14
C ILE A 67 -13.93 6.61 -5.51
N LEU A 68 -13.29 7.55 -4.80
CA LEU A 68 -13.39 8.97 -5.08
C LEU A 68 -12.90 9.33 -6.49
N LYS A 69 -11.82 8.71 -6.96
CA LYS A 69 -11.34 8.88 -8.35
C LYS A 69 -12.36 8.39 -9.37
N TYR A 70 -13.00 7.25 -9.12
CA TYR A 70 -14.05 6.72 -10.00
C TYR A 70 -15.25 7.67 -10.06
N PHE A 71 -15.72 8.19 -8.92
CA PHE A 71 -16.82 9.15 -8.88
C PHE A 71 -16.48 10.48 -9.57
N ASN A 72 -15.27 11.01 -9.37
CA ASN A 72 -14.86 12.27 -9.97
C ASN A 72 -14.65 12.17 -11.49
N ASN A 73 -14.22 11.01 -12.01
CA ASN A 73 -14.06 10.81 -13.46
C ASN A 73 -15.38 10.62 -14.21
N ASN A 74 -16.48 10.29 -13.53
CA ASN A 74 -17.80 10.14 -14.15
C ASN A 74 -18.60 11.46 -14.23
N HIS A 75 -18.06 12.57 -13.73
CA HIS A 75 -18.68 13.89 -13.83
C HIS A 75 -18.25 14.72 -15.05
N THR A 76 -17.32 14.22 -15.87
CA THR A 76 -16.87 14.83 -17.14
C THR A 76 -17.37 14.06 -18.37
N SER A 77 -18.62 13.60 -18.34
CA SER A 77 -19.32 13.10 -19.54
C SER A 77 -20.81 13.47 -19.52
N LYS A 78 -21.09 14.77 -19.56
CA LYS A 78 -22.27 15.36 -20.22
C LYS A 78 -21.75 16.66 -20.85
N LYS A 79 -21.40 16.61 -22.13
CA LYS A 79 -22.19 17.15 -23.25
C LYS A 79 -22.48 18.64 -23.09
#